data_AF-A0A9E3VZU3-F1
#
_entry.id   AF-A0A9E3VZU3-F1
#
_cell.length_a   1.000
_cell.length_b   1.000
_cell.length_c   1.000
_cell.angle_alpha   90.00
_cell.angle_beta   90.00
_cell.angle_gamma   90.00
#
_symmetry.space_group_name_H-M   'P 1'
#
loop_
_entity.id
_entity.type
_entity.pdbx_description
1 polymer ?
#
loop_
_entity_poly.entity_id
_entity_poly.type
_entity_poly.pdbx_seq_one_letter_code
_entity_poly.pdbx_strand_id
1 'polypeptide(L)'
;MFNPYFLVTFLFVALAVLGALDASLINLQLLPAFAGLRWMRVHFITLGALTELAFGILPLLVASRNGLPGPKIRWDIWLTLNLGLLILLLGIPPINGVLITTGGMLIFIAAVLLMIQLG
;
A
#
# COMPACT_ATOMS: atom_id res chain seq x y z
N MET A 1 -8.84 0.01 -19.56
CA MET A 1 -9.20 -0.94 -18.49
C MET A 1 -8.73 -0.35 -17.17
N PHE A 2 -9.57 -0.37 -16.13
CA PHE A 2 -9.24 0.21 -14.84
C PHE A 2 -8.21 -0.65 -14.10
N ASN A 3 -7.10 -0.08 -13.64
CA ASN A 3 -6.07 -0.79 -12.90
C ASN A 3 -6.33 -0.62 -11.38
N PRO A 4 -6.67 -1.70 -10.65
CA PRO A 4 -7.04 -1.60 -9.23
C PRO A 4 -5.88 -1.12 -8.35
N TYR A 5 -4.62 -1.36 -8.74
CA TYR A 5 -3.45 -0.83 -8.02
C TYR A 5 -3.49 0.71 -7.93
N PHE A 6 -3.92 1.39 -8.99
CA PHE A 6 -4.01 2.86 -9.00
C PHE A 6 -5.18 3.39 -8.16
N LEU A 7 -6.28 2.64 -8.07
CA LEU A 7 -7.38 2.99 -7.16
C LEU A 7 -6.92 2.95 -5.71
N VAL A 8 -6.26 1.86 -5.32
CA VAL A 8 -5.79 1.68 -3.95
C VAL A 8 -4.66 2.65 -3.65
N THR A 9 -3.78 2.94 -4.62
CA THR A 9 -2.80 4.04 -4.50
C THR A 9 -3.49 5.35 -4.15
N PHE A 10 -4.52 5.72 -4.92
CA PHE A 10 -5.29 6.94 -4.67
C PHE A 10 -5.94 6.94 -3.29
N LEU A 11 -6.52 5.82 -2.86
CA LEU A 11 -7.09 5.64 -1.53
C LEU A 11 -6.02 5.90 -0.44
N PHE A 12 -4.84 5.29 -0.55
CA PHE A 12 -3.77 5.49 0.43
C PHE A 12 -3.26 6.92 0.47
N VAL A 13 -3.16 7.60 -0.68
CA VAL A 13 -2.83 9.03 -0.74
C VAL A 13 -3.90 9.86 -0.04
N ALA A 14 -5.19 9.58 -0.30
CA ALA A 14 -6.28 10.27 0.37
C ALA A 14 -6.24 10.09 1.89
N LEU A 15 -6.02 8.85 2.38
CA LEU A 15 -5.85 8.57 3.80
C LEU A 15 -4.64 9.28 4.41
N ALA A 16 -3.53 9.37 3.68
CA ALA A 16 -2.36 10.11 4.13
C ALA A 16 -2.62 11.62 4.25
N VAL A 17 -3.37 12.20 3.30
CA VAL A 17 -3.79 13.61 3.34
C VAL A 17 -4.72 13.86 4.52
N LEU A 18 -5.69 12.97 4.77
CA LEU A 18 -6.55 13.07 5.96
C LEU A 18 -5.74 13.00 7.26
N GLY A 19 -4.75 12.11 7.35
CA GLY A 19 -3.83 12.04 8.48
C GLY A 19 -2.90 13.27 8.61
N ALA A 20 -2.63 13.98 7.51
CA ALA A 20 -1.91 15.25 7.56
C ALA A 20 -2.80 16.38 8.09
N LEU A 21 -4.07 16.42 7.65
CA LEU A 21 -5.07 17.36 8.14
C LEU A 21 -5.31 17.18 9.64
N ASP A 22 -5.49 15.94 10.11
CA ASP A 22 -5.63 15.64 11.53
C ASP A 22 -4.45 16.17 12.37
N ALA A 23 -3.21 15.91 11.92
CA ALA A 23 -2.02 16.42 12.60
C ALA A 23 -1.97 17.96 12.64
N SER A 24 -2.49 18.63 11.61
CA SER A 24 -2.59 20.10 11.60
C SER A 24 -3.63 20.61 12.61
N LEU A 25 -4.78 19.95 12.73
CA LEU A 25 -5.84 20.29 13.69
C LEU A 25 -5.41 20.06 15.15
N ILE A 26 -4.63 19.01 15.42
CA ILE A 26 -3.99 18.79 16.73
C ILE A 26 -3.04 19.94 17.08
N ASN A 27 -2.21 20.38 16.13
CA ASN A 27 -1.27 21.49 16.37
C ASN A 27 -2.01 22.81 16.67
N LEU A 28 -3.21 22.98 16.09
CA LEU A 28 -4.11 24.10 16.37
C LEU A 28 -4.94 23.91 17.66
N GLN A 29 -4.70 22.86 18.45
CA GLN A 29 -5.43 22.50 19.67
C GLN A 29 -6.94 22.25 19.48
N LEU A 30 -7.37 21.99 18.25
CA LEU A 30 -8.78 21.80 17.92
C LEU A 30 -9.27 20.38 18.24
N LEU A 31 -8.41 19.36 18.09
CA LEU A 31 -8.79 17.94 18.26
C LEU A 31 -7.62 17.08 18.82
N PRO A 32 -7.21 17.23 20.09
CA PRO A 32 -6.00 16.60 20.64
C PRO A 32 -6.04 15.06 20.77
N ALA A 33 -7.19 14.41 20.57
CA ALA A 33 -7.39 12.99 20.84
C ALA A 33 -6.68 12.02 19.84
N PHE A 34 -6.26 12.49 18.66
CA PHE A 34 -5.78 11.61 17.56
C PHE A 34 -4.25 11.53 17.42
N ALA A 35 -3.48 11.98 18.41
CA ALA A 35 -2.01 12.03 18.34
C ALA A 35 -1.33 10.67 18.03
N GLY A 36 -2.00 9.55 18.33
CA GLY A 36 -1.51 8.18 18.06
C GLY A 36 -1.40 7.79 16.58
N LEU A 37 -2.07 8.50 15.65
CA LEU A 37 -2.09 8.16 14.23
C LEU A 37 -0.92 8.73 13.42
N ARG A 38 -0.01 9.48 14.06
CA ARG A 38 1.13 10.12 13.39
C ARG A 38 1.96 9.13 12.57
N TRP A 39 2.19 7.94 13.12
CA TRP A 39 2.97 6.90 12.45
C TRP A 39 2.20 6.25 11.30
N MET A 40 0.86 6.14 11.37
CA MET A 40 0.07 5.58 10.28
C MET A 40 0.18 6.38 8.98
N ARG A 41 0.32 7.71 9.06
CA ARG A 41 0.51 8.55 7.85
C ARG A 41 1.75 8.14 7.04
N VAL A 42 2.87 7.89 7.71
CA VAL A 42 4.10 7.47 7.02
C VAL A 42 3.86 6.14 6.31
N HIS A 43 3.23 5.19 6.99
CA HIS A 43 2.93 3.87 6.43
C HIS A 43 1.91 3.93 5.28
N PHE A 44 0.92 4.83 5.32
CA PHE A 44 0.00 5.02 4.19
C PHE A 44 0.73 5.49 2.93
N ILE A 45 1.71 6.38 3.06
CA ILE A 45 2.49 6.86 1.91
C ILE A 45 3.47 5.77 1.43
N THR A 46 4.29 5.25 2.34
CA THR A 46 5.41 4.37 1.97
C THR A 46 4.97 2.94 1.72
N LEU A 47 4.26 2.32 2.67
CA LEU A 47 3.79 0.94 2.51
C LEU A 47 2.57 0.87 1.59
N GLY A 48 1.63 1.80 1.73
CA GLY A 48 0.42 1.81 0.92
C GLY A 48 0.66 2.32 -0.49
N ALA A 49 0.68 3.64 -0.65
CA ALA A 49 0.66 4.29 -1.96
C ALA A 49 1.86 3.92 -2.83
N LEU A 50 3.08 3.98 -2.30
CA LEU A 50 4.29 3.72 -3.09
C LEU A 50 4.37 2.25 -3.53
N THR A 51 4.03 1.29 -2.67
CA THR A 51 4.03 -0.14 -3.04
C THR A 51 2.94 -0.46 -4.06
N GLU A 52 1.71 0.02 -3.86
CA GLU A 52 0.62 -0.17 -4.81
C GLU A 52 0.97 0.43 -6.18
N LEU A 53 1.55 1.63 -6.19
CA LEU A 53 1.98 2.29 -7.41
C LEU A 53 3.08 1.49 -8.12
N ALA A 54 4.07 0.99 -7.37
CA ALA A 54 5.13 0.15 -7.92
C ALA A 54 4.58 -1.13 -8.56
N PHE A 55 3.68 -1.84 -7.87
CA PHE A 55 3.05 -3.05 -8.40
C PHE A 55 2.17 -2.76 -9.63
N GLY A 56 1.52 -1.61 -9.68
CA GLY A 56 0.73 -1.18 -10.83
C GLY A 56 1.58 -0.78 -12.04
N ILE A 57 2.72 -0.12 -11.83
CA ILE A 57 3.57 0.44 -12.90
C ILE A 57 4.58 -0.57 -13.45
N LEU A 58 5.23 -1.37 -12.59
CA LEU A 58 6.34 -2.24 -13.01
C LEU A 58 5.98 -3.20 -14.16
N PRO A 59 4.84 -3.92 -14.13
CA PRO A 59 4.44 -4.78 -15.25
C PRO A 59 4.21 -4.01 -16.56
N LEU A 60 3.71 -2.77 -16.47
CA LEU A 60 3.51 -1.92 -17.64
C LEU A 60 4.85 -1.46 -18.23
N LEU A 61 5.80 -1.06 -17.38
CA LEU A 61 7.13 -0.64 -17.82
C LEU A 61 7.89 -1.80 -18.48
N VAL A 62 7.85 -3.00 -17.91
CA VAL A 62 8.52 -4.18 -18.47
C VAL A 62 7.90 -4.59 -19.80
N ALA A 63 6.57 -4.62 -19.91
CA ALA A 63 5.91 -4.92 -21.18
C ALA A 63 6.23 -3.87 -22.25
N SER A 64 6.18 -2.58 -21.90
CA SER A 64 6.54 -1.50 -22.82
C SER A 64 7.99 -1.59 -23.28
N ARG A 65 8.93 -1.93 -22.39
CA ARG A 65 10.35 -2.11 -22.73
C ARG A 65 10.56 -3.26 -23.71
N ASN A 66 9.77 -4.33 -23.59
CA ASN A 66 9.87 -5.51 -24.43
C ASN A 66 8.99 -5.44 -25.69
N GLY A 67 8.30 -4.32 -25.95
CA GLY A 67 7.37 -4.17 -27.07
C GLY A 67 6.15 -5.09 -27.00
N LEU A 68 5.83 -5.59 -25.80
CA LEU A 68 4.71 -6.50 -25.55
C LEU A 68 3.45 -5.70 -25.20
N PRO A 69 2.24 -6.24 -25.48
CA PRO A 69 1.01 -5.65 -25.00
C PRO A 69 1.00 -5.58 -23.46
N GLY A 70 0.28 -4.60 -22.91
CA GLY A 70 0.14 -4.45 -21.46
C GLY A 70 -0.37 -5.74 -20.80
N PRO A 71 0.26 -6.21 -19.72
CA PRO A 71 -0.09 -7.48 -19.10
C PRO A 71 -1.49 -7.41 -18.50
N LYS A 72 -2.20 -8.54 -18.54
CA LYS A 72 -3.46 -8.67 -17.80
C LYS A 72 -3.20 -8.56 -16.31
N ILE A 73 -4.16 -7.99 -15.58
CA ILE A 73 -4.10 -7.88 -14.13
C ILE A 73 -4.09 -9.27 -13.51
N ARG A 74 -3.09 -9.51 -12.66
CA ARG A 74 -2.96 -10.69 -11.82
C ARG A 74 -3.61 -10.44 -10.47
N TRP A 75 -4.87 -10.89 -10.35
CA TRP A 75 -5.68 -10.70 -9.15
C TRP A 75 -5.13 -11.42 -7.92
N ASP A 76 -4.46 -12.55 -8.12
CA ASP A 76 -3.74 -13.28 -7.08
C ASP A 76 -2.68 -12.40 -6.41
N ILE A 77 -1.88 -11.67 -7.19
CA ILE A 77 -0.87 -10.75 -6.67
C ILE A 77 -1.54 -9.57 -5.96
N TRP A 78 -2.55 -8.99 -6.60
CA TRP A 78 -3.24 -7.81 -6.07
C TRP A 78 -3.89 -8.11 -4.71
N LEU A 79 -4.61 -9.24 -4.61
CA LEU A 79 -5.25 -9.68 -3.36
C LEU A 79 -4.22 -9.99 -2.28
N THR A 80 -3.13 -10.69 -2.63
CA THR A 80 -2.07 -11.03 -1.67
C THR A 80 -1.42 -9.77 -1.10
N LEU A 81 -1.12 -8.78 -1.95
CA LEU A 81 -0.59 -7.49 -1.52
C LEU A 81 -1.57 -6.75 -0.62
N ASN A 82 -2.82 -6.61 -1.04
CA ASN A 82 -3.82 -5.81 -0.34
C ASN A 82 -4.20 -6.41 1.02
N LEU A 83 -4.34 -7.74 1.10
CA LEU A 83 -4.54 -8.44 2.37
C LEU A 83 -3.32 -8.30 3.28
N GLY A 84 -2.10 -8.41 2.72
CA GLY A 84 -0.86 -8.21 3.48
C GLY A 84 -0.75 -6.80 4.06
N LEU A 85 -1.02 -5.78 3.25
CA LEU A 85 -1.04 -4.36 3.68
C LEU A 85 -2.10 -4.12 4.76
N LEU A 86 -3.31 -4.64 4.58
CA LEU A 86 -4.38 -4.49 5.57
C LEU A 86 -4.01 -5.12 6.92
N ILE A 87 -3.56 -6.37 6.92
CA ILE A 87 -3.16 -7.09 8.14
C ILE A 87 -1.98 -6.37 8.82
N LEU A 88 -0.98 -5.93 8.05
CA LEU A 88 0.17 -5.20 8.56
C LEU A 88 -0.24 -3.87 9.21
N LEU A 89 -1.08 -3.08 8.53
CA LEU A 89 -1.57 -1.79 9.03
C LEU A 89 -2.43 -1.93 10.29
N LEU A 90 -3.17 -3.03 10.46
CA LEU A 90 -3.89 -3.34 11.70
C LEU A 90 -2.95 -3.76 12.83
N GLY A 91 -1.82 -4.40 12.51
CA GLY A 91 -0.82 -4.84 13.49
C GLY A 91 0.06 -3.72 14.05
N ILE A 92 0.31 -2.66 13.27
CA ILE A 92 1.23 -1.57 13.65
C ILE A 92 0.76 -0.78 14.89
N PRO A 93 -0.49 -0.25 14.98
CA PRO A 93 -0.92 0.55 16.12
C PRO A 93 -0.80 -0.16 17.48
N PRO A 94 -1.22 -1.43 17.64
CA PRO A 94 -1.06 -2.16 18.90
C PRO A 94 0.31 -2.83 19.05
N ILE A 95 1.22 -2.72 18.08
CA ILE A 95 2.51 -3.44 18.05
C ILE A 95 2.28 -4.97 18.17
N ASN A 96 1.30 -5.49 17.44
CA ASN A 96 0.99 -6.92 17.45
C ASN A 96 1.94 -7.67 16.51
N GLY A 97 2.95 -8.34 17.08
CA GLY A 97 3.97 -9.05 16.32
C GLY A 97 3.44 -10.14 15.38
N VAL A 98 2.34 -10.81 15.73
CA VAL A 98 1.72 -11.85 14.88
C VAL A 98 1.16 -11.20 13.63
N LEU A 99 0.34 -10.16 13.77
CA LEU A 99 -0.24 -9.45 12.63
C LEU A 99 0.83 -8.78 11.76
N ILE A 100 1.83 -8.15 12.38
CA ILE A 100 2.94 -7.52 11.65
C ILE A 100 3.70 -8.56 10.81
N THR A 101 4.03 -9.71 11.39
CA THR A 101 4.77 -10.78 10.69
C THR A 101 3.93 -11.40 9.59
N THR A 102 2.66 -11.72 9.85
CA THR A 102 1.75 -12.30 8.85
C THR A 102 1.52 -11.35 7.68
N GLY A 103 1.23 -10.07 7.96
CA GLY A 103 1.02 -9.07 6.92
C GLY A 103 2.28 -8.84 6.09
N GLY A 104 3.44 -8.71 6.75
CA GLY A 104 4.73 -8.60 6.08
C GLY A 104 5.05 -9.79 5.19
N MET A 105 4.80 -11.03 5.65
CA MET A 105 5.02 -12.24 4.86
C MET A 105 4.16 -12.26 3.58
N LEU A 106 2.89 -11.86 3.67
CA LEU A 106 2.03 -11.78 2.49
C LEU A 106 2.53 -10.74 1.48
N ILE A 107 3.01 -9.58 1.93
CA ILE A 107 3.61 -8.57 1.04
C ILE A 107 4.86 -9.15 0.36
N PHE A 108 5.70 -9.88 1.08
CA PHE A 108 6.86 -10.57 0.48
C PHE A 108 6.45 -11.63 -0.55
N ILE A 109 5.42 -12.43 -0.26
CA ILE A 109 4.87 -13.40 -1.23
C ILE A 109 4.37 -12.66 -2.49
N ALA A 110 3.63 -11.58 -2.33
CA ALA A 110 3.16 -10.77 -3.45
C ALA A 110 4.33 -10.21 -4.26
N ALA A 111 5.41 -9.76 -3.62
CA ALA A 111 6.62 -9.29 -4.29
C ALA A 111 7.32 -10.41 -5.08
N VAL A 112 7.39 -11.62 -4.52
CA VAL A 112 7.91 -12.79 -5.24
C VAL A 112 7.06 -13.14 -6.46
N LEU A 113 5.73 -13.14 -6.31
CA LEU A 113 4.83 -13.38 -7.43
C LEU A 113 4.95 -12.29 -8.51
N LEU A 114 5.16 -11.03 -8.12
CA LEU A 114 5.43 -9.94 -9.05
C LEU A 114 6.75 -10.17 -9.77
N MET A 115 7.84 -10.48 -9.06
CA MET A 115 9.14 -10.78 -9.71
C MET A 115 9.01 -11.90 -10.75
N ILE A 116 8.31 -12.99 -10.42
CA ILE A 116 8.03 -14.09 -11.35
C ILE A 116 7.21 -13.60 -12.56
N GLN A 117 6.28 -12.66 -12.37
CA GLN A 117 5.50 -12.08 -13.48
C GLN A 117 6.36 -11.23 -14.42
N LEU A 118 7.38 -10.55 -13.90
CA LEU A 118 8.21 -9.63 -14.68
C LEU A 118 9.20 -10.36 -15.60
N GLY A 119 9.51 -11.63 -15.34
CA GLY A 119 10.40 -12.47 -16.16
C GLY A 119 11.74 -12.73 -15.50
#